data_AF-A0A834NH91-F1
#
_entry.id   AF-A0A834NH91-F1
#
_cell.length_a   1.000
_cell.length_b   1.000
_cell.length_c   1.000
_cell.angle_alpha   90.00
_cell.angle_beta   90.00
_cell.angle_gamma   90.00
#
_symmetry.space_group_name_H-M   'P 1'
#
loop_
_entity.id
_entity.type
_entity.pdbx_description
1 polymer ?
#
loop_
_entity_poly.entity_id
_entity_poly.type
_entity_poly.pdbx_seq_one_letter_code
_entity_poly.pdbx_strand_id
1 'polypeptide(L)'
;MAANLEEEQSLRECEEYVQRHNIQQVLKDCIVQLCVGRPENPISFLREYFQKLEREQAHDAKQQIATSPEDTEDMPAGQQGPQVPRRRGGISAEPVSEEDATSYVKKVVPKDYKTMAALSKAIAKNVLFAHLDENERSDIFDAMFPVTFLPGEAIIRQG
;
A
#
# COMPACT_ATOMS: atom_id res chain seq x y z
N MET A 1 -34.20 -5.89 47.83
CA MET A 1 -34.13 -6.99 46.84
C MET A 1 -34.64 -6.60 45.46
N ALA A 2 -35.48 -5.57 45.28
CA ALA A 2 -35.96 -5.15 43.95
C ALA A 2 -34.90 -4.50 43.04
N ALA A 3 -33.98 -3.68 43.57
CA ALA A 3 -32.97 -2.97 42.78
C ALA A 3 -31.95 -3.89 42.07
N ASN A 4 -31.59 -5.03 42.67
CA ASN A 4 -30.68 -6.00 42.03
C ASN A 4 -31.31 -6.70 40.81
N LEU A 5 -32.63 -6.90 40.81
CA LEU A 5 -33.35 -7.55 39.71
C LEU A 5 -33.46 -6.63 38.48
N GLU A 6 -33.61 -5.33 38.70
CA GLU A 6 -33.63 -4.32 37.62
C GLU A 6 -32.23 -4.11 37.01
N GLU A 7 -31.17 -4.16 37.82
CA GLU A 7 -29.78 -4.12 37.33
C GLU A 7 -29.42 -5.39 36.55
N GLU A 8 -29.81 -6.58 37.01
CA GLU A 8 -29.60 -7.83 36.27
C GLU A 8 -30.39 -7.90 34.95
N GLN A 9 -31.60 -7.32 34.90
CA GLN A 9 -32.35 -7.18 33.65
C GLN A 9 -31.69 -6.21 32.69
N SER A 10 -31.23 -5.05 33.18
CA SER A 10 -30.52 -4.06 32.36
C SER A 10 -29.22 -4.63 31.76
N LEU A 11 -28.50 -5.45 32.52
CA LEU A 11 -27.29 -6.13 32.04
C LEU A 11 -27.60 -7.17 30.96
N ARG A 12 -28.66 -7.95 31.12
CA ARG A 12 -29.10 -8.92 30.11
C ARG A 12 -29.55 -8.24 28.81
N GLU A 13 -30.29 -7.14 28.91
CA GLU A 13 -30.69 -6.36 27.74
C GLU A 13 -29.48 -5.76 27.00
N CYS A 14 -28.47 -5.29 27.74
CA CYS A 14 -27.20 -4.84 27.16
C CYS A 14 -26.45 -5.97 26.44
N GLU A 15 -26.33 -7.14 27.07
CA GLU A 15 -25.69 -8.31 26.44
C GLU A 15 -26.45 -8.76 25.19
N GLU A 16 -27.77 -8.76 25.23
CA GLU A 16 -28.60 -9.13 24.10
C GLU A 16 -28.47 -8.12 22.95
N TYR A 17 -28.40 -6.82 23.24
CA TYR A 17 -28.13 -5.79 22.24
C TYR A 17 -26.76 -5.97 21.59
N VAL A 18 -25.72 -6.25 22.39
CA VAL A 18 -24.36 -6.50 21.91
C VAL A 18 -24.30 -7.73 21.01
N GLN A 19 -25.03 -8.79 21.36
CA GLN A 19 -25.11 -10.02 20.57
C GLN A 19 -25.92 -9.81 19.29
N ARG A 20 -27.09 -9.18 19.35
CA ARG A 20 -27.97 -8.94 18.19
C ARG A 20 -27.30 -8.10 17.10
N HIS A 21 -26.49 -7.12 17.51
CA HIS A 21 -25.79 -6.23 16.58
C HIS A 21 -24.34 -6.65 16.30
N ASN A 22 -23.91 -7.83 16.76
CA ASN A 22 -22.54 -8.36 16.61
C ASN A 22 -21.45 -7.32 16.96
N ILE A 23 -21.70 -6.45 17.95
CA ILE A 23 -20.86 -5.28 18.22
C ILE A 23 -19.43 -5.70 18.59
N GLN A 24 -19.29 -6.81 19.34
CA GLN A 24 -17.99 -7.36 19.72
C GLN A 24 -17.13 -7.72 18.51
N GLN A 25 -17.72 -8.34 17.48
CA GLN A 25 -16.98 -8.75 16.29
C GLN A 25 -16.57 -7.54 15.46
N VAL A 26 -17.50 -6.59 15.26
CA VAL A 26 -17.27 -5.34 14.53
C VAL A 26 -16.12 -4.54 15.15
N LEU A 27 -16.11 -4.38 16.47
CA LEU A 27 -15.03 -3.68 17.18
C LEU A 27 -13.70 -4.42 17.13
N LYS A 28 -13.72 -5.76 17.25
CA LYS A 28 -12.52 -6.59 17.15
C LYS A 28 -11.86 -6.45 15.78
N ASP A 29 -12.64 -6.57 14.70
CA ASP A 29 -12.12 -6.45 13.33
C ASP A 29 -11.61 -5.03 13.06
N CYS A 30 -12.29 -4.02 13.59
CA CYS A 30 -11.84 -2.63 13.60
C CYS A 30 -10.46 -2.46 14.25
N ILE A 31 -10.22 -3.07 15.43
CA ILE A 31 -8.92 -3.03 16.11
C ILE A 31 -7.85 -3.75 15.28
N VAL A 32 -8.17 -4.90 14.70
CA VAL A 32 -7.24 -5.64 13.82
C VAL A 32 -6.83 -4.76 12.62
N GLN A 33 -7.79 -4.09 11.99
CA GLN A 33 -7.53 -3.23 10.83
C GLN A 33 -6.70 -1.99 11.19
N LEU A 34 -6.90 -1.40 12.38
CA LEU A 34 -6.02 -0.35 12.89
C LEU A 34 -4.59 -0.84 13.11
N CYS A 35 -4.42 -2.03 13.66
CA CYS A 35 -3.11 -2.63 13.92
C CYS A 35 -2.36 -3.01 12.64
N VAL A 36 -3.08 -3.43 11.59
CA VAL A 36 -2.52 -3.77 10.27
C VAL A 36 -2.18 -2.51 9.48
N GLY A 37 -3.11 -1.56 9.42
CA GLY A 37 -2.96 -0.36 8.59
C GLY A 37 -2.05 0.72 9.18
N ARG A 38 -1.88 0.75 10.51
CA ARG A 38 -1.16 1.80 11.26
C ARG A 38 -1.32 3.21 10.66
N PRO A 39 -2.56 3.69 10.49
CA PRO A 39 -2.79 5.02 9.94
C PRO A 39 -2.28 6.11 10.90
N GLU A 40 -1.80 7.24 10.36
CA GLU A 40 -1.38 8.40 11.18
C GLU A 40 -2.53 8.96 12.04
N ASN A 41 -3.78 8.85 11.55
CA ASN A 41 -4.97 9.36 12.21
C ASN A 41 -6.04 8.27 12.41
N PRO A 42 -6.07 7.57 13.56
CA PRO A 42 -6.97 6.45 13.80
C PRO A 42 -8.45 6.82 13.72
N ILE A 43 -8.85 8.03 14.13
CA ILE A 43 -10.26 8.47 14.08
C ILE A 43 -10.77 8.62 12.64
N SER A 44 -9.94 9.16 11.74
CA SER A 44 -10.31 9.30 10.32
C SER A 44 -10.51 7.95 9.65
N PHE A 45 -9.62 7.00 9.95
CA PHE A 45 -9.70 5.62 9.48
C PHE A 45 -10.97 4.91 9.96
N LEU A 46 -11.32 5.06 11.25
CA LEU A 46 -12.53 4.46 11.80
C LEU A 46 -13.80 4.93 11.08
N ARG A 47 -13.91 6.23 10.81
CA ARG A 47 -15.04 6.81 10.08
C ARG A 47 -15.17 6.20 8.69
N GLU A 48 -14.06 6.09 7.96
CA GLU A 48 -14.05 5.50 6.62
C GLU A 48 -14.33 4.00 6.64
N TYR A 49 -13.77 3.28 7.63
CA TYR A 49 -13.97 1.85 7.81
C TYR A 49 -15.43 1.50 8.07
N PHE A 50 -16.10 2.18 9.02
CA PHE A 50 -17.51 1.94 9.28
C PHE A 50 -18.40 2.36 8.10
N GLN A 51 -18.07 3.46 7.42
CA GLN A 51 -18.82 3.86 6.22
C GLN A 51 -18.70 2.85 5.07
N LYS A 52 -17.55 2.19 4.94
CA LYS A 52 -17.36 1.09 3.99
C LYS A 52 -18.17 -0.14 4.40
N LEU A 53 -18.18 -0.46 5.70
CA LEU A 53 -18.91 -1.59 6.26
C LEU A 53 -20.44 -1.44 6.07
N GLU A 54 -20.98 -0.24 6.24
CA GLU A 54 -22.39 0.07 5.94
C GLU A 54 -22.73 -0.11 4.45
N ARG A 55 -21.84 0.30 3.53
CA ARG A 55 -22.04 0.12 2.09
C ARG A 55 -22.01 -1.35 1.68
N GLU A 56 -21.14 -2.15 2.28
CA GLU A 56 -21.06 -3.59 2.02
C GLU A 56 -22.33 -4.31 2.48
N GLN A 57 -22.85 -3.98 3.66
CA GLN A 57 -24.14 -4.51 4.13
C GLN A 57 -25.32 -4.11 3.22
N ALA A 58 -25.33 -2.87 2.72
CA ALA A 58 -26.35 -2.41 1.78
C ALA A 58 -26.26 -3.12 0.41
N HIS A 59 -25.06 -3.53 0.00
CA HIS A 59 -24.83 -4.23 -1.26
C HIS A 59 -25.24 -5.71 -1.18
N ASP A 60 -24.94 -6.40 -0.07
CA ASP A 60 -25.41 -7.78 0.16
C ASP A 60 -26.93 -7.85 0.25
N ALA A 61 -27.58 -6.86 0.89
CA ALA A 61 -29.04 -6.78 0.92
C ALA A 61 -29.65 -6.57 -0.47
N LYS A 62 -28.97 -5.83 -1.37
CA LYS A 62 -29.44 -5.59 -2.74
C LYS A 62 -29.22 -6.78 -3.66
N GLN A 63 -28.16 -7.56 -3.44
CA GLN A 63 -27.90 -8.79 -4.20
C GLN A 63 -28.88 -9.91 -3.88
N GLN A 64 -29.44 -9.96 -2.67
CA GLN A 64 -30.48 -10.96 -2.32
C GLN A 64 -31.84 -10.67 -2.95
N ILE A 65 -32.15 -9.41 -3.31
CA ILE A 65 -33.43 -9.01 -3.94
C ILE A 65 -33.39 -9.17 -5.48
N ALA A 66 -32.21 -9.25 -6.09
CA ALA A 66 -32.02 -9.32 -7.55
C ALA A 66 -32.17 -10.75 -8.16
N THR A 67 -32.91 -11.66 -7.51
CA THR A 67 -33.21 -13.00 -8.05
C THR A 67 -34.56 -13.09 -8.78
N SER A 68 -35.20 -11.96 -9.11
CA SER A 68 -36.40 -11.92 -9.98
C SER A 68 -36.10 -11.16 -11.28
N PRO A 69 -36.40 -11.72 -12.47
CA PRO A 69 -36.01 -11.15 -13.76
C PRO A 69 -37.13 -10.32 -14.39
N GLU A 70 -36.87 -9.02 -14.60
CA GLU A 70 -37.52 -8.04 -15.51
C GLU A 70 -37.00 -6.66 -15.02
N ASP A 71 -36.57 -5.68 -15.81
CA ASP A 71 -36.63 -5.42 -17.23
C ASP A 71 -35.57 -4.32 -17.56
N THR A 72 -35.44 -4.05 -18.84
CA THR A 72 -34.42 -3.37 -19.64
C THR A 72 -33.98 -1.92 -19.30
N GLU A 73 -32.68 -1.73 -19.58
CA GLU A 73 -31.84 -0.57 -19.94
C GLU A 73 -32.43 0.85 -20.00
N ASP A 74 -31.80 1.79 -19.26
CA ASP A 74 -31.24 3.08 -19.75
C ASP A 74 -30.65 3.83 -18.55
N MET A 75 -29.40 4.32 -18.63
CA MET A 75 -28.81 5.45 -17.87
C MET A 75 -27.28 5.57 -18.11
N PRO A 76 -26.71 6.79 -18.10
CA PRO A 76 -25.64 7.20 -19.00
C PRO A 76 -24.22 6.86 -18.53
N ALA A 77 -23.33 6.76 -19.51
CA ALA A 77 -21.89 6.54 -19.38
C ALA A 77 -21.23 7.57 -18.44
N GLY A 78 -20.95 7.13 -17.22
CA GLY A 78 -20.28 7.95 -16.21
C GLY A 78 -19.99 7.16 -14.93
N GLN A 79 -19.41 5.96 -15.04
CA GLN A 79 -18.94 5.21 -13.88
C GLN A 79 -17.50 4.76 -14.06
N GLN A 80 -16.62 5.27 -13.20
CA GLN A 80 -15.41 4.55 -12.81
C GLN A 80 -15.89 3.25 -12.14
N GLY A 81 -15.99 2.19 -12.93
CA GLY A 81 -16.43 0.88 -12.46
C GLY A 81 -15.54 0.36 -11.33
N PRO A 82 -16.05 -0.59 -10.52
CA PRO A 82 -15.27 -1.21 -9.44
C PRO A 82 -13.96 -1.74 -10.01
N GLN A 83 -12.82 -1.28 -9.47
CA GLN A 83 -11.51 -1.74 -9.91
C GLN A 83 -11.38 -3.22 -9.60
N VAL A 84 -11.58 -4.06 -10.62
CA VAL A 84 -11.34 -5.50 -10.55
C VAL A 84 -9.92 -5.68 -10.01
N PRO A 85 -9.70 -6.48 -8.94
CA PRO A 85 -8.37 -6.63 -8.34
C PRO A 85 -7.41 -7.19 -9.39
N ARG A 86 -6.55 -6.31 -9.92
CA ARG A 86 -5.51 -6.69 -10.88
C ARG A 86 -4.51 -7.58 -10.15
N ARG A 87 -4.26 -8.76 -10.71
CA ARG A 87 -3.19 -9.65 -10.24
C ARG A 87 -1.85 -8.92 -10.35
N ARG A 88 -1.06 -8.94 -9.28
CA ARG A 88 0.30 -8.39 -9.28
C ARG A 88 1.19 -9.32 -10.09
N GLY A 89 1.75 -8.82 -11.19
CA GLY A 89 2.79 -9.53 -11.94
C GLY A 89 4.12 -9.45 -11.18
N GLY A 90 4.85 -10.56 -11.14
CA GLY A 90 6.24 -10.57 -10.67
C GLY A 90 7.18 -10.05 -11.75
N ILE A 91 8.29 -9.46 -11.32
CA ILE A 91 9.42 -9.07 -12.17
C ILE A 91 10.66 -9.85 -11.73
N SER A 92 11.53 -10.21 -12.68
CA SER A 92 12.77 -10.95 -12.43
C SER A 92 13.88 -10.34 -13.27
N ALA A 93 15.04 -10.09 -12.64
CA ALA A 93 16.25 -9.66 -13.30
C ALA A 93 17.03 -10.89 -13.85
N GLU A 94 18.04 -10.63 -14.66
CA GLU A 94 18.96 -11.67 -15.13
C GLU A 94 19.78 -12.29 -13.98
N PRO A 95 20.07 -13.59 -14.02
CA PRO A 95 20.88 -14.25 -13.01
C PRO A 95 22.35 -13.81 -13.13
N VAL A 96 22.95 -13.39 -12.02
CA VAL A 96 24.39 -13.12 -11.94
C VAL A 96 25.10 -14.41 -11.50
N SER A 97 25.99 -14.95 -12.34
CA SER A 97 26.78 -16.13 -11.97
C SER A 97 28.03 -15.76 -11.17
N GLU A 98 28.63 -16.74 -10.48
CA GLU A 98 29.88 -16.55 -9.74
C GLU A 98 31.05 -16.21 -10.68
N GLU A 99 31.02 -16.73 -11.91
CA GLU A 99 31.99 -16.42 -12.95
C GLU A 99 31.86 -14.95 -13.40
N ASP A 100 30.63 -14.43 -13.52
CA ASP A 100 30.39 -13.03 -13.88
C ASP A 100 30.87 -12.07 -12.78
N ALA A 101 30.61 -12.41 -11.51
CA ALA A 101 31.01 -11.58 -10.39
C ALA A 101 32.54 -11.51 -10.23
N THR A 102 33.24 -12.61 -10.50
CA THR A 102 34.71 -12.69 -10.34
C THR A 102 35.49 -12.19 -11.55
N SER A 103 34.91 -12.30 -12.76
CA SER A 103 35.53 -11.79 -13.99
C SER A 103 35.22 -10.32 -14.27
N TYR A 104 34.30 -9.71 -13.52
CA TYR A 104 33.92 -8.31 -13.72
C TYR A 104 35.09 -7.34 -13.47
N VAL A 105 35.43 -6.58 -14.52
CA VAL A 105 36.44 -5.52 -14.44
C VAL A 105 35.77 -4.22 -13.98
N LYS A 106 36.13 -3.76 -12.78
CA LYS A 106 35.62 -2.50 -12.23
C LYS A 106 35.97 -1.33 -13.14
N LYS A 107 34.94 -0.68 -13.68
CA LYS A 107 35.09 0.52 -14.50
C LYS A 107 35.43 1.71 -13.61
N VAL A 108 36.51 2.42 -13.95
CA VAL A 108 36.92 3.64 -13.25
C VAL A 108 36.85 4.82 -14.20
N VAL A 109 35.88 5.70 -13.97
CA VAL A 109 35.74 6.98 -14.67
C VAL A 109 36.25 8.08 -13.73
N PRO A 110 37.32 8.81 -14.10
CA PRO A 110 37.91 9.83 -13.22
C PRO A 110 36.91 10.95 -12.92
N LYS A 111 36.85 11.36 -11.66
CA LYS A 111 35.92 12.39 -11.16
C LYS A 111 36.63 13.34 -10.21
N ASP A 112 36.20 14.60 -10.26
CA ASP A 112 36.65 15.60 -9.30
C ASP A 112 36.05 15.37 -7.91
N TYR A 113 36.78 15.77 -6.88
CA TYR A 113 36.34 15.67 -5.48
C TYR A 113 34.97 16.35 -5.24
N LYS A 114 34.73 17.51 -5.89
CA LYS A 114 33.44 18.22 -5.79
C LYS A 114 32.29 17.39 -6.34
N THR A 115 32.51 16.70 -7.46
CA THR A 115 31.51 15.85 -8.11
C THR A 115 31.24 14.61 -7.28
N MET A 116 32.27 13.95 -6.74
CA MET A 116 32.10 12.81 -5.85
C MET A 116 31.31 13.17 -4.58
N ALA A 117 31.61 14.31 -3.96
CA ALA A 117 30.87 14.78 -2.79
C ALA A 117 29.40 15.08 -3.12
N ALA A 118 29.12 15.68 -4.28
CA ALA A 118 27.76 15.94 -4.74
C ALA A 118 26.97 14.64 -5.00
N LEU A 119 27.61 13.65 -5.63
CA LEU A 119 27.01 12.33 -5.87
C LEU A 119 26.68 11.63 -4.55
N SER A 120 27.64 11.60 -3.61
CA SER A 120 27.44 11.02 -2.27
C SER A 120 26.25 11.64 -1.55
N LYS A 121 26.14 12.98 -1.57
CA LYS A 121 25.00 13.68 -0.99
C LYS A 121 23.67 13.37 -1.69
N ALA A 122 23.68 13.21 -3.01
CA ALA A 122 22.48 12.94 -3.80
C ALA A 122 21.92 11.52 -3.56
N ILE A 123 22.79 10.52 -3.42
CA ILE A 123 22.36 9.12 -3.26
C ILE A 123 22.12 8.70 -1.80
N ALA A 124 22.55 9.48 -0.81
CA ALA A 124 22.48 9.11 0.60
C ALA A 124 21.08 8.73 1.13
N LYS A 125 20.02 9.28 0.52
CA LYS A 125 18.62 8.97 0.89
C LYS A 125 17.98 7.88 0.03
N ASN A 126 18.67 7.37 -0.98
CA ASN A 126 18.13 6.35 -1.87
C ASN A 126 18.32 4.96 -1.24
N VAL A 127 17.22 4.19 -1.19
CA VAL A 127 17.16 2.86 -0.56
C VAL A 127 18.16 1.87 -1.18
N LEU A 128 18.45 2.00 -2.48
CA LEU A 128 19.41 1.12 -3.17
C LEU A 128 20.86 1.29 -2.67
N PHE A 129 21.18 2.40 -2.00
CA PHE A 129 22.55 2.70 -1.53
C PHE A 129 22.65 2.91 -0.01
N ALA A 130 21.54 2.76 0.72
CA ALA A 130 21.46 3.02 2.14
C ALA A 130 22.37 2.12 2.98
N HIS A 131 22.57 0.87 2.53
CA HIS A 131 23.28 -0.18 3.25
C HIS A 131 24.63 -0.57 2.63
N LEU A 132 25.16 0.26 1.75
CA LEU A 132 26.47 0.02 1.15
C LEU A 132 27.58 0.59 2.02
N ASP A 133 28.68 -0.15 2.11
CA ASP A 133 29.89 0.28 2.78
C ASP A 133 30.63 1.35 1.97
N GLU A 134 31.59 2.04 2.60
CA GLU A 134 32.36 3.12 1.95
C GLU A 134 33.11 2.66 0.69
N ASN A 135 33.63 1.43 0.71
CA ASN A 135 34.34 0.84 -0.43
C ASN A 135 33.40 0.57 -1.61
N GLU A 136 32.24 -0.03 -1.35
CA GLU A 136 31.22 -0.32 -2.38
C GLU A 136 30.67 0.96 -2.99
N ARG A 137 30.47 1.99 -2.16
CA ARG A 137 30.06 3.32 -2.63
C ARG A 137 31.11 3.93 -3.55
N SER A 138 32.39 3.82 -3.21
CA SER A 138 33.48 4.29 -4.07
C SER A 138 33.50 3.55 -5.41
N ASP A 139 33.38 2.22 -5.40
CA ASP A 139 33.35 1.40 -6.61
C ASP A 139 32.19 1.78 -7.54
N ILE A 140 31.00 2.03 -6.97
CA ILE A 140 29.83 2.47 -7.74
C ILE A 140 30.05 3.86 -8.31
N PHE A 141 30.57 4.80 -7.49
CA PHE A 141 30.86 6.13 -7.98
C PHE A 141 31.85 6.09 -9.12
N ASP A 142 32.89 5.28 -9.05
CA ASP A 142 33.88 5.11 -10.12
C ASP A 142 33.25 4.60 -11.41
N ALA A 143 32.28 3.69 -11.32
CA ALA A 143 31.55 3.16 -12.47
C ALA A 143 30.58 4.16 -13.13
N MET A 144 30.09 5.17 -12.40
CA MET A 144 29.20 6.21 -12.96
C MET A 144 29.91 7.03 -14.03
N PHE A 145 29.22 7.35 -15.12
CA PHE A 145 29.75 8.14 -16.22
C PHE A 145 28.88 9.38 -16.50
N PRO A 146 29.48 10.51 -16.91
CA PRO A 146 28.73 11.70 -17.25
C PRO A 146 27.94 11.49 -18.55
N VAL A 147 26.72 12.01 -18.59
CA VAL A 147 25.90 12.06 -19.81
C VAL A 147 25.38 13.49 -19.94
N THR A 148 25.63 14.12 -21.08
CA THR A 148 25.24 15.51 -21.39
C THR A 148 24.09 15.53 -22.38
N PHE A 149 23.06 16.32 -22.11
CA PHE A 149 21.86 16.45 -22.93
C PHE A 149 21.58 17.90 -23.28
N LEU A 150 20.88 18.12 -24.38
CA LEU A 150 20.40 19.45 -24.77
C LEU A 150 19.08 19.80 -24.07
N PRO A 151 18.78 21.10 -23.88
CA PRO A 151 17.48 21.52 -23.35
C PRO A 151 16.34 20.99 -24.22
N GLY A 152 15.37 20.31 -23.61
CA GLY A 152 14.22 19.71 -24.29
C GLY A 152 14.44 18.30 -24.82
N GLU A 153 15.63 17.71 -24.66
CA GLU A 153 15.92 16.34 -25.04
C GLU A 153 15.35 15.34 -24.01
N ALA A 154 14.68 14.29 -24.48
CA ALA A 154 14.13 13.25 -23.63
C ALA A 154 15.22 12.23 -23.25
N ILE A 155 15.61 12.20 -21.97
CA ILE A 155 16.63 11.29 -21.42
C ILE A 155 16.16 9.82 -21.45
N ILE A 156 14.91 9.59 -21.05
CA ILE A 156 14.22 8.30 -21.09
C ILE A 156 12.76 8.51 -21.52
N ARG A 157 12.15 7.51 -22.13
CA ARG A 157 10.74 7.56 -22.58
C ARG A 157 9.91 6.58 -21.76
N GLN A 158 8.64 6.93 -21.53
CA GLN A 158 7.68 6.01 -20.96
C GLN A 158 7.44 4.86 -21.95
N GLY A 159 7.59 3.63 -21.45
CA GLY A 159 7.25 2.40 -22.17
C GLY A 159 5.77 2.06 -22.05
#